data_AF-A0A3E0DUQ2-F1
#
_entry.id   AF-A0A3E0DUQ2-F1
#
_cell.length_a   1.000
_cell.length_b   1.000
_cell.length_c   1.000
_cell.angle_alpha   90.00
_cell.angle_beta   90.00
_cell.angle_gamma   90.00
#
_symmetry.space_group_name_H-M   'P 1'
#
loop_
_entity.id
_entity.type
_entity.pdbx_description
1 polymer ?
#
loop_
_entity_poly.entity_id
_entity_poly.type
_entity_poly.pdbx_seq_one_letter_code
_entity_poly.pdbx_strand_id
1 'polypeptide(L)'
;MKRWIYVTGLMVMISLSTMAQRKGGERPSPEERANRSTEQMAEKLALTEAQKQQLLAINLEFAKKNEVERKAEMEARKVEMDARKAEMKEQDAKIQAVLTEEQRTKWAELKAERMDDPRRRRPNAQIEADPRRGNRGGGN
;
A
#
# COMPACT_ATOMS: atom_id res chain seq x y z
N MET A 1 -39.91 -13.04 -45.25
CA MET A 1 -38.71 -13.91 -45.31
C MET A 1 -37.64 -13.12 -46.04
N LYS A 2 -36.38 -12.95 -45.61
CA LYS A 2 -35.60 -13.48 -44.48
C LYS A 2 -34.51 -12.42 -44.21
N ARG A 3 -34.05 -12.37 -42.96
CA ARG A 3 -32.86 -11.69 -42.40
C ARG A 3 -31.66 -11.83 -43.38
N TRP A 4 -30.61 -11.02 -43.40
CA TRP A 4 -29.62 -10.87 -42.33
C TRP A 4 -28.88 -9.53 -42.41
N ILE A 5 -28.93 -8.85 -41.28
CA ILE A 5 -28.04 -7.79 -40.83
C ILE A 5 -26.71 -8.44 -40.45
N TYR A 6 -25.59 -7.89 -40.90
CA TYR A 6 -24.31 -8.03 -40.19
C TYR A 6 -23.68 -6.65 -40.03
N VAL A 7 -23.91 -6.12 -38.83
CA VAL A 7 -23.39 -4.88 -38.27
C VAL A 7 -21.88 -5.02 -38.12
N THR A 8 -21.15 -4.19 -38.85
CA THR A 8 -19.76 -3.80 -38.57
C THR A 8 -19.73 -3.00 -37.26
N GLY A 9 -19.75 -3.72 -36.14
CA GLY A 9 -19.56 -3.15 -34.81
C GLY A 9 -18.08 -3.10 -34.47
N LEU A 10 -17.44 -1.98 -34.80
CA LEU A 10 -16.10 -1.61 -34.33
C LEU A 10 -16.12 -1.60 -32.79
N MET A 11 -15.71 -2.71 -32.18
CA MET A 11 -15.49 -2.81 -30.73
C MET A 11 -14.26 -1.99 -30.36
N VAL A 12 -14.46 -0.69 -30.12
CA VAL A 12 -13.49 0.13 -29.40
C VAL A 12 -13.58 -0.27 -27.94
N MET A 13 -12.70 -1.18 -27.54
CA MET A 13 -12.43 -1.48 -26.14
C MET A 13 -11.87 -0.20 -25.49
N ILE A 14 -12.71 0.52 -24.77
CA ILE A 14 -12.28 1.61 -23.88
C ILE A 14 -11.53 0.93 -22.73
N SER A 15 -10.21 0.86 -22.88
CA SER A 15 -9.29 0.57 -21.79
C SER A 15 -9.45 1.66 -20.73
N LEU A 16 -10.21 1.37 -19.68
CA LEU A 16 -10.22 2.18 -18.46
C LEU A 16 -8.81 2.10 -17.85
N SER A 17 -7.97 3.07 -18.18
CA SER A 17 -6.69 3.30 -17.52
C SER A 17 -6.94 3.56 -16.04
N THR A 18 -6.74 2.55 -15.20
CA THR A 18 -6.74 2.66 -13.73
C THR A 18 -5.49 3.41 -13.26
N MET A 19 -5.44 4.72 -13.51
CA MET A 19 -4.44 5.60 -12.90
C MET A 19 -4.80 5.88 -11.43
N ALA A 20 -4.54 4.92 -10.54
CA ALA A 20 -4.78 5.09 -9.10
C ALA A 20 -3.50 5.17 -8.24
N GLN A 21 -2.30 5.09 -8.83
CA GLN A 21 -1.05 5.17 -8.07
C GLN A 21 -0.34 6.51 -8.28
N ARG A 22 -0.84 7.58 -7.65
CA ARG A 22 -0.03 8.78 -7.40
C ARG A 22 0.99 8.45 -6.31
N LYS A 23 2.16 7.97 -6.75
CA LYS A 23 3.33 7.74 -5.89
C LYS A 23 3.99 9.10 -5.65
N GLY A 24 3.93 9.62 -4.42
CA GLY A 24 4.78 10.75 -4.00
C GLY A 24 4.15 12.14 -3.86
N GLY A 25 2.84 12.25 -3.65
CA GLY A 25 2.24 13.52 -3.21
C GLY A 25 2.37 13.74 -1.70
N GLU A 26 2.47 15.00 -1.28
CA GLU A 26 2.32 15.37 0.13
C GLU A 26 0.95 14.88 0.64
N ARG A 27 0.95 14.26 1.83
CA ARG A 27 -0.28 13.68 2.37
C ARG A 27 -1.18 14.82 2.82
N PRO A 28 -2.47 14.81 2.47
CA PRO A 28 -3.38 15.87 2.88
C PRO A 28 -3.50 15.92 4.40
N SER A 29 -3.64 17.12 4.95
CA SER A 29 -3.81 17.35 6.38
C SER A 29 -5.09 16.71 6.90
N PRO A 30 -5.23 16.48 8.23
CA PRO A 30 -6.50 16.02 8.80
C PRO A 30 -7.69 16.92 8.43
N GLU A 31 -7.48 18.23 8.33
CA GLU A 31 -8.52 19.21 7.96
C GLU A 31 -8.91 19.08 6.49
N GLU A 32 -7.93 18.97 5.59
CA GLU A 32 -8.19 18.77 4.17
C GLU A 32 -8.94 17.46 3.90
N ARG A 33 -8.60 16.40 4.65
CA ARG A 33 -9.31 15.11 4.57
C ARG A 33 -10.74 15.25 5.09
N ALA A 34 -10.94 15.92 6.21
CA ALA A 34 -12.26 16.14 6.80
C ALA A 34 -13.15 16.98 5.87
N ASN A 35 -12.62 18.06 5.31
CA ASN A 35 -13.31 18.91 4.34
C ASN A 35 -13.71 18.10 3.11
N ARG A 36 -12.76 17.38 2.48
CA ARG A 36 -13.04 16.56 1.29
C ARG A 36 -14.10 15.50 1.56
N SER A 37 -14.04 14.83 2.71
CA SER A 37 -15.04 13.82 3.09
C SER A 37 -16.42 14.44 3.29
N THR A 38 -16.46 15.63 3.90
CA THR A 38 -17.71 16.36 4.13
C THR A 38 -18.32 16.82 2.81
N GLU A 39 -17.53 17.39 1.90
CA GLU A 39 -17.98 17.82 0.57
C GLU A 39 -18.55 16.66 -0.24
N GLN A 40 -17.87 15.52 -0.25
CA GLN A 40 -18.37 14.33 -0.95
C GLN A 40 -19.70 13.82 -0.37
N MET A 41 -19.85 13.84 0.95
CA MET A 41 -21.12 13.45 1.59
C MET A 41 -22.21 14.49 1.36
N ALA A 42 -21.85 15.77 1.38
CA ALA A 42 -22.75 16.87 1.10
C ALA A 42 -23.36 16.76 -0.29
N GLU A 43 -22.54 16.46 -1.30
CA GLU A 43 -22.98 16.27 -2.69
C GLU A 43 -23.85 15.02 -2.83
N LYS A 44 -23.38 13.86 -2.33
CA LYS A 44 -24.07 12.57 -2.51
C LYS A 44 -25.39 12.46 -1.76
N LEU A 45 -25.52 13.16 -0.64
CA LEU A 45 -26.69 13.10 0.24
C LEU A 45 -27.52 14.38 0.21
N ALA A 46 -27.17 15.35 -0.66
CA ALA A 46 -27.81 16.65 -0.75
C ALA A 46 -27.97 17.35 0.63
N LEU A 47 -26.89 17.37 1.42
CA LEU A 47 -26.93 17.87 2.80
C LEU A 47 -27.16 19.39 2.85
N THR A 48 -27.97 19.81 3.82
CA THR A 48 -28.12 21.23 4.18
C THR A 48 -26.85 21.78 4.83
N GLU A 49 -26.70 23.11 4.84
CA GLU A 49 -25.49 23.75 5.38
C GLU A 49 -25.27 23.45 6.86
N ALA A 50 -26.34 23.39 7.66
CA ALA A 50 -26.26 23.01 9.06
C ALA A 50 -25.77 21.55 9.25
N GLN A 51 -26.22 20.62 8.40
CA GLN A 51 -25.76 19.23 8.43
C GLN A 51 -24.30 19.11 8.00
N LYS A 52 -23.86 19.90 7.02
CA LYS A 52 -22.44 19.93 6.60
C LYS A 52 -21.53 20.40 7.74
N GLN A 53 -21.91 21.43 8.48
CA GLN A 53 -21.13 21.92 9.61
C GLN A 53 -20.98 20.87 10.72
N GLN A 54 -22.07 20.18 11.07
CA GLN A 54 -22.05 19.09 12.03
C GLN A 54 -21.17 17.93 11.55
N LEU A 55 -21.29 17.56 10.28
CA LEU A 55 -20.53 16.46 9.70
C LEU A 55 -19.05 16.80 9.55
N LEU A 56 -18.70 18.06 9.29
CA LEU A 56 -17.32 18.53 9.26
C LEU A 56 -16.65 18.37 10.63
N ALA A 57 -17.34 18.76 11.71
CA ALA A 57 -16.82 18.61 13.06
C ALA A 57 -16.54 17.13 13.40
N ILE A 58 -17.49 16.25 13.07
CA ILE A 58 -17.36 14.79 13.22
C ILE A 58 -16.15 14.28 12.43
N ASN A 59 -16.08 14.60 11.13
CA ASN A 59 -15.01 14.13 10.27
C ASN A 59 -13.63 14.65 10.72
N LEU A 60 -13.56 15.87 11.24
CA LEU A 60 -12.32 16.45 11.75
C LEU A 60 -11.82 15.72 12.99
N GLU A 61 -12.72 15.39 13.91
CA GLU A 61 -12.39 14.61 15.11
C GLU A 61 -11.81 13.24 14.72
N PHE A 62 -12.50 12.49 13.87
CA PHE A 62 -12.03 11.19 13.40
C PHE A 62 -10.75 11.31 12.57
N ALA A 63 -10.61 12.32 11.72
CA ALA A 63 -9.41 12.54 10.92
C ALA A 63 -8.18 12.82 11.80
N LYS A 64 -8.35 13.52 12.93
CA LYS A 64 -7.31 13.77 13.93
C LYS A 64 -6.99 12.51 14.74
N LYS A 65 -7.99 11.77 15.18
CA LYS A 65 -7.79 10.49 15.89
C LYS A 65 -7.00 9.50 15.04
N ASN A 66 -7.40 9.33 13.78
CA ASN A 66 -6.72 8.45 12.83
C ASN A 66 -5.29 8.91 12.53
N GLU A 67 -5.03 10.23 12.56
CA GLU A 67 -3.67 10.78 12.40
C GLU A 67 -2.75 10.37 13.57
N VAL A 68 -3.26 10.42 14.80
CA VAL A 68 -2.52 10.03 16.01
C VAL A 68 -2.24 8.53 16.00
N GLU A 69 -3.26 7.70 15.78
CA GLU A 69 -3.12 6.24 15.75
C GLU A 69 -2.11 5.81 14.69
N ARG A 70 -2.20 6.39 13.48
CA ARG A 70 -1.24 6.10 12.41
C ARG A 70 0.19 6.50 12.78
N LYS A 71 0.39 7.65 13.42
CA LYS A 71 1.73 8.07 13.86
C LYS A 71 2.30 7.08 14.88
N ALA A 72 1.48 6.64 15.83
CA ALA A 72 1.88 5.62 16.80
C ALA A 72 2.24 4.29 16.12
N GLU A 73 1.44 3.83 15.17
CA GLU A 73 1.72 2.62 14.38
C GLU A 73 3.02 2.76 13.58
N MET A 74 3.28 3.92 12.96
CA MET A 74 4.52 4.15 12.22
C MET A 74 5.76 4.09 13.12
N GLU A 75 5.70 4.68 14.33
CA GLU A 75 6.79 4.61 15.28
C GLU A 75 7.01 3.17 15.78
N ALA A 76 5.93 2.45 16.13
CA ALA A 76 6.03 1.04 16.52
C ALA A 76 6.66 0.18 15.42
N ARG A 77 6.22 0.37 14.17
CA ARG A 77 6.79 -0.32 13.02
C ARG A 77 8.27 0.04 12.80
N LYS A 78 8.67 1.28 13.04
CA LYS A 78 10.07 1.69 12.96
C LYS A 78 10.93 0.95 13.97
N VAL A 79 10.47 0.86 15.22
CA VAL A 79 11.16 0.10 16.28
C VAL A 79 11.29 -1.37 15.90
N GLU A 80 10.20 -2.00 15.43
CA GLU A 80 10.23 -3.40 14.97
C GLU A 80 11.22 -3.60 13.81
N MET A 81 11.22 -2.69 12.84
CA MET A 81 12.14 -2.73 11.70
C MET A 81 13.60 -2.60 12.13
N ASP A 82 13.91 -1.73 13.09
CA ASP A 82 15.25 -1.54 13.62
C ASP A 82 15.71 -2.79 14.41
N ALA A 83 14.84 -3.38 15.22
CA ALA A 83 15.12 -4.63 15.92
C ALA A 83 15.41 -5.79 14.94
N ARG A 84 14.56 -5.95 13.93
CA ARG A 84 14.76 -6.96 12.88
C ARG A 84 16.05 -6.74 12.10
N LYS A 85 16.42 -5.49 11.82
CA LYS A 85 17.67 -5.16 11.15
C LYS A 85 18.89 -5.51 12.02
N ALA A 86 18.80 -5.33 13.33
CA ALA A 86 19.84 -5.73 14.26
C ALA A 86 20.01 -7.27 14.28
N GLU A 87 18.91 -8.02 14.40
CA GLU A 87 18.91 -9.48 14.35
C GLU A 87 19.52 -10.01 13.05
N MET A 88 19.12 -9.44 11.90
CA MET A 88 19.68 -9.82 10.60
C MET A 88 21.19 -9.56 10.50
N LYS A 89 21.69 -8.49 11.12
CA LYS A 89 23.14 -8.20 11.18
C LYS A 89 23.88 -9.19 12.08
N GLU A 90 23.30 -9.52 13.23
CA GLU A 90 23.89 -10.50 14.14
C GLU A 90 23.95 -11.89 13.49
N GLN A 91 22.85 -12.32 12.87
CA GLN A 91 22.80 -13.56 12.12
C GLN A 91 23.85 -13.59 11.01
N ASP A 92 24.01 -12.48 10.27
CA ASP A 92 25.04 -12.39 9.25
C ASP A 92 26.46 -12.51 9.80
N ALA A 93 26.76 -11.84 10.91
CA ALA A 93 28.07 -11.93 11.53
C ALA A 93 28.40 -13.37 11.95
N LYS A 94 27.42 -14.09 12.54
CA LYS A 94 27.54 -15.50 12.89
C LYS A 94 27.76 -16.38 11.67
N ILE A 95 27.06 -16.12 10.57
CA ILE A 95 27.27 -16.84 9.30
C ILE A 95 28.67 -16.58 8.78
N GLN A 96 29.11 -15.31 8.68
CA GLN A 96 30.44 -14.99 8.17
C GLN A 96 31.56 -15.62 9.00
N ALA A 97 31.39 -15.75 10.31
CA ALA A 97 32.38 -16.37 11.20
C ALA A 97 32.67 -17.85 10.88
N VAL A 98 31.69 -18.59 10.33
CA VAL A 98 31.86 -20.02 9.98
C VAL A 98 32.27 -20.25 8.52
N LEU A 99 32.28 -19.20 7.70
CA LEU A 99 32.63 -19.28 6.28
C LEU A 99 34.13 -19.08 6.05
N THR A 100 34.67 -19.80 5.07
CA THR A 100 35.99 -19.50 4.49
C THR A 100 35.96 -18.21 3.68
N GLU A 101 37.13 -17.65 3.34
CA GLU A 101 37.23 -16.40 2.60
C GLU A 101 36.51 -16.46 1.24
N GLU A 102 36.72 -17.52 0.47
CA GLU A 102 36.03 -17.75 -0.81
C GLU A 102 34.50 -17.85 -0.64
N GLN A 103 34.04 -18.50 0.43
CA GLN A 103 32.61 -18.63 0.73
C GLN A 103 31.98 -17.30 1.16
N ARG A 104 32.73 -16.42 1.85
CA ARG A 104 32.25 -15.07 2.21
C ARG A 104 32.00 -14.20 1.00
N THR A 105 32.88 -14.28 -0.02
CA THR A 105 32.70 -13.56 -1.29
C THR A 105 31.40 -14.00 -1.97
N LYS A 106 31.19 -15.32 -2.09
CA LYS A 106 29.95 -15.88 -2.67
C LYS A 106 28.70 -15.52 -1.86
N TRP A 107 28.82 -15.47 -0.52
CA TRP A 107 27.72 -15.06 0.36
C TRP A 107 27.32 -13.59 0.16
N ALA A 108 28.30 -12.69 -0.03
CA ALA A 108 28.04 -11.29 -0.32
C ALA A 108 27.33 -11.10 -1.67
N GLU A 109 27.73 -11.85 -2.70
CA GLU A 109 27.07 -11.85 -4.02
C GLU A 109 25.61 -12.32 -3.92
N LEU A 110 25.35 -13.44 -3.25
CA LEU A 110 24.00 -13.97 -3.04
C LEU A 110 23.08 -12.99 -2.28
N LYS A 111 23.65 -12.20 -1.37
CA LYS A 111 22.92 -11.14 -0.67
C LYS A 111 22.58 -9.97 -1.59
N ALA A 112 23.53 -9.54 -2.41
CA ALA A 112 23.32 -8.46 -3.36
C ALA A 112 22.22 -8.83 -4.38
N GLU A 113 22.28 -10.06 -4.93
CA GLU A 113 21.25 -10.59 -5.83
C GLU A 113 19.86 -10.61 -5.17
N ARG A 114 19.79 -11.07 -3.91
CA ARG A 114 18.54 -11.09 -3.14
C ARG A 114 17.98 -9.68 -2.87
N MET A 115 18.83 -8.66 -2.75
CA MET A 115 18.40 -7.27 -2.60
C MET A 115 17.92 -6.65 -3.91
N ASP A 116 18.47 -7.09 -5.04
CA ASP A 116 18.09 -6.59 -6.37
C ASP A 116 16.83 -7.27 -6.94
N ASP A 117 16.39 -8.40 -6.36
CA ASP A 117 15.20 -9.16 -6.81
C ASP A 117 13.97 -8.24 -7.01
N PRO A 118 13.55 -8.00 -8.26
CA PRO A 118 12.42 -7.13 -8.58
C PRO A 118 11.10 -7.57 -7.94
N ARG A 119 10.97 -8.86 -7.59
CA ARG A 119 9.79 -9.40 -6.89
C ARG A 119 9.65 -8.79 -5.49
N ARG A 120 10.76 -8.41 -4.84
CA ARG A 120 10.75 -7.74 -3.52
C ARG A 120 10.45 -6.25 -3.59
N ARG A 121 10.55 -5.64 -4.77
CA ARG A 121 10.23 -4.21 -5.02
C ARG A 121 8.73 -3.95 -5.21
N ARG A 122 7.89 -4.99 -5.26
CA ARG A 122 6.44 -4.86 -5.38
C ARG A 122 5.81 -4.42 -4.04
N PRO A 123 4.84 -3.49 -4.03
CA PRO A 123 4.18 -3.02 -2.81
C PRO A 123 3.59 -4.12 -1.91
N ASN A 124 3.26 -5.30 -2.47
CA ASN A 124 2.70 -6.45 -1.75
C ASN A 124 3.66 -7.66 -1.62
N ALA A 125 4.95 -7.51 -1.95
CA ALA A 125 5.90 -8.63 -1.94
C ALA A 125 6.06 -9.29 -0.56
N GLN A 126 5.89 -8.52 0.52
CA GLN A 126 5.96 -9.01 1.89
C GLN A 126 4.70 -9.79 2.31
N ILE A 127 3.58 -9.62 1.59
CA ILE A 127 2.29 -10.28 1.88
C ILE A 127 2.22 -11.65 1.20
N GLU A 128 2.81 -11.80 0.01
CA GLU A 128 2.88 -13.09 -0.72
C GLU A 128 3.98 -14.03 -0.21
N ALA A 129 5.03 -13.49 0.43
CA ALA A 129 6.17 -14.28 0.89
C ALA A 129 6.01 -14.86 2.32
N ASP A 130 4.85 -14.67 2.97
CA ASP A 130 4.56 -15.24 4.29
C ASP A 130 3.89 -16.62 4.13
N PRO A 131 4.60 -17.74 4.37
CA PRO A 131 4.02 -19.09 4.28
C PRO A 131 2.93 -19.36 5.32
N ARG A 132 2.72 -18.48 6.32
CA ARG A 132 1.64 -18.60 7.32
C ARG A 132 0.32 -17.99 6.85
N ARG A 133 0.33 -17.14 5.82
CA ARG A 133 -0.88 -16.65 5.16
C ARG A 133 -1.10 -17.45 3.89
N GLY A 134 -1.68 -18.65 4.06
CA GLY A 134 -2.29 -19.37 2.95
C GLY A 134 -3.17 -18.44 2.13
N ASN A 135 -3.00 -18.52 0.81
CA ASN A 135 -3.75 -17.88 -0.25
C ASN A 135 -5.14 -17.37 0.21
N ARG A 136 -5.24 -16.12 0.67
CA ARG A 136 -6.53 -15.41 0.70
C ARG A 136 -6.82 -14.92 -0.71
N GLY A 137 -7.08 -15.87 -1.60
CA GLY A 137 -7.67 -15.61 -2.88
C GLY A 137 -9.11 -15.13 -2.69
N GLY A 138 -9.38 -13.93 -3.22
CA GLY A 138 -10.66 -13.51 -3.80
C GLY A 138 -11.93 -13.73 -2.99
N GLY A 139 -12.34 -12.70 -2.25
CA GLY A 139 -13.73 -12.53 -1.82
C GLY A 139 -14.28 -11.21 -2.35
N ASN A 140 -15.22 -11.33 -3.30
CA ASN A 140 -15.98 -10.33 -4.07
C ASN A 140 -15.23 -9.46 -5.09
#